data_AF-A0AAF0QDV2-F1
#
_entry.id   AF-A0AAF0QDV2-F1
#
_cell.length_a   1.000
_cell.length_b   1.000
_cell.length_c   1.000
_cell.angle_alpha   90.00
_cell.angle_beta   90.00
_cell.angle_gamma   90.00
#
_symmetry.space_group_name_H-M   'P 1'
#
loop_
_entity.id
_entity.type
_entity.pdbx_description
1 polymer ?
#
loop_
_entity_poly.entity_id
_entity_poly.type
_entity_poly.pdbx_seq_one_letter_code
_entity_poly.pdbx_strand_id
1 'polypeptide(L)'
;MEGVASIALIDNGSISGHFIHLPHSICYGIHGTEMVCERECSRGEDYRLVKLIIIDYNRKRERDVIVECRGHDAARIQNVQHAHGWEDDVVNMLDEKEQKHKILVSFECETLKAGKEAEDHINKFMPKLTGTDAVVNIGKMRIVGLDFEDATGDEDNNQQNI
;
A
#
# COMPACT_ATOMS: atom_id res chain seq x y z
N MET A 1 7.78 0.59 -11.40
CA MET A 1 8.71 0.00 -10.42
C MET A 1 8.31 -1.45 -10.20
N GLU A 2 9.27 -2.36 -10.27
CA GLU A 2 9.03 -3.80 -10.07
C GLU A 2 10.10 -4.35 -9.13
N GLY A 3 9.72 -5.30 -8.28
CA GLY A 3 10.64 -5.83 -7.29
C GLY A 3 9.97 -6.80 -6.32
N VAL A 4 10.57 -6.91 -5.13
CA VAL A 4 10.14 -7.86 -4.10
C VAL A 4 9.71 -7.11 -2.85
N ALA A 5 8.53 -7.45 -2.32
CA ALA A 5 8.06 -6.96 -1.04
C ALA A 5 8.13 -8.06 0.03
N SER A 6 8.40 -7.65 1.26
CA SER A 6 8.17 -8.45 2.47
C SER A 6 7.19 -7.68 3.34
N ILE A 7 6.07 -8.30 3.66
CA ILE A 7 4.92 -7.69 4.28
C ILE A 7 4.50 -8.53 5.48
N ALA A 8 4.55 -7.95 6.68
CA ALA A 8 3.89 -8.48 7.85
C ALA A 8 2.40 -8.11 7.82
N LEU A 9 1.54 -9.11 7.93
CA LEU A 9 0.10 -8.94 8.17
C LEU A 9 -0.17 -9.12 9.65
N ILE A 10 -0.79 -8.11 10.24
CA ILE A 10 -1.12 -8.07 11.67
C ILE A 10 -2.60 -8.41 11.83
N ASP A 11 -2.96 -9.09 12.92
CA ASP A 11 -4.33 -9.57 13.19
C ASP A 11 -5.41 -8.48 13.14
N ASN A 12 -5.03 -7.22 13.41
CA ASN A 12 -5.92 -6.06 13.31
C ASN A 12 -6.13 -5.56 11.87
N GLY A 13 -5.71 -6.34 10.87
CA GLY A 13 -5.79 -6.00 9.45
C GLY A 13 -4.76 -4.98 8.95
N SER A 14 -3.90 -4.48 9.83
CA SER A 14 -2.81 -3.59 9.45
C SER A 14 -1.69 -4.33 8.74
N ILE A 15 -1.00 -3.61 7.88
CA ILE A 15 0.07 -4.12 7.03
C ILE A 15 1.33 -3.30 7.33
N SER A 16 2.48 -3.95 7.45
CA SER A 16 3.76 -3.25 7.57
C SER A 16 4.85 -4.04 6.89
N GLY A 17 5.76 -3.37 6.20
CA GLY A 17 6.76 -4.06 5.41
C GLY A 17 7.72 -3.15 4.68
N HIS A 18 8.43 -3.75 3.75
CA HIS A 18 9.34 -3.05 2.86
C HIS A 18 9.23 -3.60 1.43
N PHE A 19 9.49 -2.74 0.45
CA PHE A 19 9.58 -3.07 -0.96
C PHE A 19 10.94 -2.71 -1.51
N ILE A 20 11.63 -3.68 -2.10
CA ILE A 20 12.93 -3.50 -2.72
C ILE A 20 12.70 -3.42 -4.23
N HIS A 21 12.88 -2.22 -4.78
CA HIS A 21 12.82 -1.96 -6.21
C HIS A 21 14.06 -2.50 -6.91
N LEU A 22 13.86 -3.39 -7.89
CA LEU A 22 14.92 -3.98 -8.68
C LEU A 22 15.05 -3.29 -10.05
N PRO A 23 16.25 -3.26 -10.66
CA PRO A 23 17.53 -3.76 -10.14
C PRO A 23 18.25 -2.78 -9.19
N HIS A 24 17.72 -1.57 -9.02
CA HIS A 24 18.40 -0.47 -8.32
C HIS A 24 18.57 -0.67 -6.80
N SER A 25 17.96 -1.71 -6.23
CA SER A 25 18.04 -2.07 -4.81
C SER A 25 17.62 -0.94 -3.86
N ILE A 26 16.67 -0.12 -4.30
CA ILE A 26 16.11 0.96 -3.49
C ILE A 26 15.02 0.38 -2.59
N CYS A 27 15.11 0.63 -1.29
CA CYS A 27 14.16 0.15 -0.29
C CYS A 27 13.12 1.24 0.02
N TYR A 28 11.85 0.88 -0.12
CA TYR A 28 10.69 1.69 0.26
C TYR A 28 10.00 1.07 1.46
N GLY A 29 9.51 1.90 2.37
CA GLY A 29 8.64 1.46 3.45
C GLY A 29 7.22 1.22 2.94
N ILE A 30 6.57 0.21 3.47
CA ILE A 30 5.15 -0.05 3.23
C ILE A 30 4.43 -0.07 4.57
N HIS A 31 3.37 0.72 4.66
CA HIS A 31 2.46 0.70 5.80
C HIS A 31 1.03 0.66 5.27
N GLY A 32 0.15 -0.10 5.91
CA GLY A 32 -1.26 -0.18 5.53
C GLY A 32 -2.14 -0.20 6.76
N THR A 33 -3.23 0.56 6.70
CA THR A 33 -4.27 0.56 7.73
C THR A 33 -5.57 0.08 7.11
N GLU A 34 -6.22 -0.90 7.75
CA GLU A 34 -7.55 -1.35 7.34
C GLU A 34 -8.56 -0.22 7.46
N MET A 35 -9.37 -0.05 6.42
CA MET A 35 -10.44 0.94 6.34
C MET A 35 -11.77 0.23 6.61
N VAL A 36 -12.61 0.82 7.45
CA VAL A 36 -13.97 0.31 7.68
C VAL A 36 -14.80 0.52 6.41
N CYS A 37 -15.39 -0.56 5.91
CA CYS A 37 -16.24 -0.57 4.74
C CYS A 37 -17.47 -1.45 5.01
N GLU A 38 -18.67 -1.00 4.61
CA GLU A 38 -19.85 -1.85 4.67
C GLU A 38 -19.63 -3.05 3.75
N ARG A 39 -19.59 -4.25 4.34
CA ARG A 39 -19.37 -5.49 3.60
C ARG A 39 -20.52 -5.70 2.61
N GLU A 40 -20.26 -5.50 1.32
CA GLU A 40 -21.17 -5.96 0.28
C GLU A 40 -21.20 -7.50 0.29
N CYS A 41 -22.40 -8.08 0.33
CA CYS A 41 -22.61 -9.53 0.44
C CYS A 41 -22.02 -10.35 -0.75
N SER A 42 -21.54 -9.68 -1.80
CA SER A 42 -20.89 -10.28 -2.98
C SER A 42 -19.38 -10.45 -2.83
N ARG A 43 -18.75 -9.77 -1.86
CA ARG A 43 -17.30 -9.82 -1.61
C ARG A 43 -17.02 -10.83 -0.49
N GLY A 44 -16.04 -11.70 -0.70
CA GLY A 44 -15.67 -12.76 0.23
C GLY A 44 -15.27 -12.24 1.62
N GLU A 45 -15.32 -13.09 2.63
CA GLU A 45 -14.98 -12.73 4.02
C GLU A 45 -13.53 -12.24 4.19
N ASP A 46 -12.66 -12.54 3.22
CA ASP A 46 -11.25 -12.16 3.17
C ASP A 46 -11.00 -10.80 2.47
N TYR A 47 -12.05 -10.10 2.04
CA TYR A 47 -11.94 -8.79 1.42
C TYR A 47 -11.70 -7.68 2.44
N ARG A 48 -10.63 -6.90 2.26
CA ARG A 48 -10.32 -5.72 3.06
C ARG A 48 -9.95 -4.54 2.17
N LEU A 49 -10.45 -3.34 2.51
CA LEU A 49 -9.92 -2.10 1.96
C LEU A 49 -8.78 -1.61 2.86
N VAL A 50 -7.66 -1.25 2.26
CA VAL A 50 -6.47 -0.81 2.98
C VAL A 50 -6.01 0.53 2.42
N LYS A 51 -5.80 1.50 3.30
CA LYS A 51 -5.04 2.71 2.95
C LYS A 51 -3.56 2.36 3.01
N LEU A 52 -2.95 2.17 1.84
CA LEU A 52 -1.55 1.79 1.71
C LEU A 52 -0.69 3.03 1.52
N ILE A 53 0.29 3.22 2.41
CA ILE A 53 1.27 4.29 2.39
C ILE A 53 2.61 3.71 1.93
N ILE A 54 3.19 4.30 0.88
CA ILE A 54 4.50 3.96 0.35
C ILE A 54 5.46 5.08 0.74
N ILE A 55 6.53 4.75 1.45
CA ILE A 55 7.47 5.71 2.04
C ILE A 55 8.83 5.60 1.33
N ASP A 56 9.32 6.72 0.80
CA ASP A 56 10.71 6.88 0.39
C ASP A 56 11.52 7.43 1.56
N TYR A 57 12.30 6.56 2.22
CA TYR A 57 13.15 6.96 3.35
C TYR A 57 14.28 7.91 2.95
N ASN A 58 14.76 7.85 1.71
CA ASN A 58 15.86 8.71 1.24
C ASN A 58 15.37 10.14 1.04
N ARG A 59 14.18 10.30 0.46
CA ARG A 59 13.57 11.61 0.21
C ARG A 59 12.71 12.12 1.37
N LYS A 60 12.43 11.26 2.36
CA LYS A 60 11.49 11.52 3.47
C LYS A 60 10.11 11.96 2.96
N ARG A 61 9.63 11.29 1.93
CA ARG A 61 8.33 11.54 1.30
C ARG A 61 7.47 10.29 1.38
N GLU A 62 6.17 10.48 1.42
CA GLU A 62 5.19 9.41 1.39
C GLU A 62 4.07 9.73 0.42
N ARG A 63 3.49 8.68 -0.16
CA ARG A 63 2.29 8.74 -0.98
C ARG A 63 1.36 7.64 -0.51
N ASP A 64 0.06 7.93 -0.48
CA ASP A 64 -0.96 6.94 -0.14
C ASP A 64 -1.81 6.55 -1.34
N VAL A 65 -2.34 5.34 -1.30
CA VAL A 65 -3.25 4.79 -2.29
C VAL A 65 -4.20 3.80 -1.62
N ILE A 66 -5.46 3.83 -2.04
CA ILE A 66 -6.45 2.86 -1.57
C ILE A 66 -6.35 1.58 -2.43
N VAL A 67 -6.21 0.45 -1.75
CA VAL A 67 -6.06 -0.87 -2.36
C VAL A 67 -6.99 -1.88 -1.71
N GLU A 68 -7.31 -2.93 -2.45
CA GLU A 68 -7.96 -4.12 -1.94
C GLU A 68 -6.88 -5.11 -1.51
N CYS A 69 -7.02 -5.64 -0.30
CA CYS A 69 -6.24 -6.77 0.19
C CYS A 69 -7.18 -7.98 0.30
N ARG A 70 -6.77 -9.10 -0.29
CA ARG A 70 -7.50 -10.38 -0.26
C ARG A 70 -6.56 -11.51 0.10
N GLY A 71 -7.09 -12.67 0.44
CA GLY A 71 -6.29 -13.81 0.89
C GLY A 71 -5.85 -13.59 2.33
N HIS A 72 -6.52 -14.29 3.25
CA HIS A 72 -6.36 -14.17 4.71
C HIS A 72 -4.88 -14.16 5.12
N ASP A 73 -4.19 -15.30 5.00
CA ASP A 73 -2.77 -15.40 5.36
C ASP A 73 -1.84 -15.18 4.17
N ALA A 74 -2.30 -15.50 2.95
CA ALA A 74 -1.57 -15.33 1.70
C ALA A 74 -2.11 -14.11 0.94
N ALA A 75 -1.61 -12.94 1.29
CA ALA A 75 -2.14 -11.68 0.80
C ALA A 75 -1.91 -11.47 -0.70
N ARG A 76 -2.93 -10.91 -1.34
CA ARG A 76 -2.91 -10.31 -2.67
C ARG A 76 -3.42 -8.89 -2.54
N ILE A 77 -2.61 -7.94 -3.01
CA ILE A 77 -2.97 -6.51 -2.98
C ILE A 77 -3.15 -6.06 -4.41
N GLN A 78 -4.26 -5.39 -4.71
CA GLN A 78 -4.52 -4.81 -6.02
C GLN A 78 -5.27 -3.48 -5.87
N ASN A 79 -5.20 -2.61 -6.86
CA ASN A 79 -6.08 -1.44 -6.89
C ASN A 79 -7.55 -1.85 -6.83
N VAL A 80 -8.39 -0.99 -6.26
CA VAL A 80 -9.85 -1.14 -6.25
C VAL A 80 -10.37 -1.26 -7.67
N GLN A 81 -10.98 -2.40 -8.00
CA GLN A 81 -11.67 -2.61 -9.26
C GLN A 81 -13.17 -2.43 -9.02
N HIS A 82 -13.76 -1.43 -9.70
CA HIS A 82 -15.19 -1.13 -9.79
C HIS A 82 -16.01 -1.63 -8.59
N ALA A 83 -16.10 -0.79 -7.56
CA ALA A 83 -16.99 -1.06 -6.44
C ALA A 83 -18.42 -0.83 -6.92
N HIS A 84 -19.06 -1.89 -7.42
CA HIS A 84 -20.42 -1.86 -7.97
C HIS A 84 -21.42 -1.29 -6.96
N GLY A 85 -21.59 0.04 -6.93
CA GLY A 85 -22.54 0.75 -6.07
C GLY A 85 -21.94 1.72 -5.04
N TRP A 86 -20.60 1.83 -4.94
CA TRP A 86 -19.90 2.76 -4.04
C TRP A 86 -19.36 4.01 -4.75
N GLU A 87 -19.65 4.14 -6.05
CA GLU A 87 -18.86 4.99 -6.94
C GLU A 87 -19.06 6.48 -6.71
N ASP A 88 -20.18 6.94 -6.12
CA ASP A 88 -20.46 8.38 -6.16
C ASP A 88 -20.02 9.21 -4.96
N ASP A 89 -19.91 8.66 -3.74
CA ASP A 89 -19.66 9.51 -2.55
C ASP A 89 -18.26 9.36 -1.94
N VAL A 90 -17.66 8.16 -1.93
CA VAL A 90 -16.35 7.94 -1.26
C VAL A 90 -15.18 8.00 -2.25
N VAL A 91 -15.41 7.54 -3.48
CA VAL A 91 -14.40 7.53 -4.55
C VAL A 91 -14.31 8.92 -5.20
N ASN A 92 -15.43 9.58 -5.48
CA ASN A 92 -15.44 10.94 -6.08
C ASN A 92 -14.87 12.03 -5.17
N MET A 93 -15.00 11.92 -3.83
CA MET A 93 -14.35 12.88 -2.91
C MET A 93 -12.80 12.81 -2.96
N LEU A 94 -12.24 11.71 -3.46
CA LEU A 94 -10.79 11.53 -3.67
C LEU A 94 -10.38 11.75 -5.14
N ASP A 95 -11.26 11.40 -6.10
CA ASP A 95 -10.96 11.41 -7.54
C ASP A 95 -10.98 12.82 -8.19
N GLU A 96 -11.71 13.81 -7.65
CA GLU A 96 -11.83 15.14 -8.30
C GLU A 96 -10.52 15.97 -8.31
N LYS A 97 -9.52 15.63 -7.49
CA LYS A 97 -8.23 16.35 -7.44
C LYS A 97 -7.05 15.66 -8.13
N GLU A 98 -7.13 14.37 -8.47
CA GLU A 98 -5.95 13.55 -8.80
C GLU A 98 -5.98 12.80 -10.14
N GLN A 99 -6.81 13.22 -11.10
CA GLN A 99 -6.95 12.55 -12.41
C GLN A 99 -5.67 12.50 -13.29
N LYS A 100 -4.54 13.10 -12.89
CA LYS A 100 -3.28 13.02 -13.66
C LYS A 100 -2.27 11.97 -13.18
N HIS A 101 -2.39 11.40 -11.98
CA HIS A 101 -1.36 10.49 -11.42
C HIS A 101 -1.95 9.33 -10.61
N LYS A 102 -2.73 8.45 -11.27
CA LYS A 102 -3.27 7.26 -10.59
C LYS A 102 -2.15 6.26 -10.27
N ILE A 103 -1.77 6.17 -8.99
CA ILE A 103 -0.82 5.16 -8.51
C ILE A 103 -1.47 3.77 -8.63
N LEU A 104 -0.84 2.88 -9.40
CA LEU A 104 -1.26 1.49 -9.52
C LEU A 104 -0.36 0.58 -8.71
N VAL A 105 -0.94 -0.28 -7.89
CA VAL A 105 -0.24 -1.22 -7.01
C VAL A 105 -0.76 -2.63 -7.24
N SER A 106 0.17 -3.58 -7.35
CA SER A 106 -0.12 -5.01 -7.30
C SER A 106 0.93 -5.74 -6.47
N PHE A 107 0.50 -6.68 -5.64
CA PHE A 107 1.33 -7.59 -4.87
C PHE A 107 0.69 -8.97 -4.86
N GLU A 108 1.53 -10.00 -4.97
CA GLU A 108 1.11 -11.39 -4.85
C GLU A 108 2.10 -12.14 -3.96
N CYS A 109 1.60 -12.72 -2.88
CA CYS A 109 2.40 -13.56 -2.00
C CYS A 109 2.89 -14.81 -2.74
N GLU A 110 4.20 -15.03 -2.73
CA GLU A 110 4.85 -16.23 -3.25
C GLU A 110 5.38 -17.13 -2.12
N THR A 111 5.67 -16.55 -0.95
CA THR A 111 6.16 -17.26 0.23
C THR A 111 5.49 -16.71 1.48
N LEU A 112 4.76 -17.57 2.19
CA LEU A 112 4.15 -17.28 3.48
C LEU A 112 5.00 -17.89 4.59
N LYS A 113 5.36 -17.08 5.58
CA LYS A 113 5.99 -17.52 6.83
C LYS A 113 5.03 -17.30 7.98
N ALA A 114 4.99 -18.25 8.91
CA ALA A 114 4.18 -18.21 10.11
C ALA A 114 4.96 -18.71 11.33
N GLY A 115 4.46 -18.44 12.52
CA GLY A 115 5.06 -18.87 13.80
C GLY A 115 6.53 -18.46 13.90
N LYS A 116 7.39 -19.41 14.28
CA LYS A 116 8.82 -19.12 14.51
C LYS A 116 9.53 -18.53 13.28
N GLU A 117 9.21 -18.97 12.07
CA GLU A 117 9.87 -18.44 10.87
C GLU A 117 9.47 -17.00 10.56
N ALA A 118 8.21 -16.63 10.85
CA ALA A 118 7.75 -15.26 10.76
C ALA A 118 8.41 -14.40 11.83
N GLU A 119 8.44 -14.88 13.06
CA GLU A 119 9.03 -14.19 14.21
C GLU A 119 10.54 -13.94 14.01
N ASP A 120 11.29 -14.93 13.54
CA ASP A 120 12.72 -14.77 13.22
C ASP A 120 12.94 -13.73 12.10
N HIS A 121 12.02 -13.67 11.12
CA HIS A 121 12.06 -12.67 10.05
C HIS A 121 11.74 -11.28 10.58
N ILE A 122 10.68 -11.14 11.37
CA ILE A 122 10.25 -9.89 12.00
C ILE A 122 11.37 -9.34 12.90
N ASN A 123 11.95 -10.17 13.76
CA ASN A 123 13.07 -9.77 14.62
C ASN A 123 14.25 -9.19 13.84
N LYS A 124 14.52 -9.72 12.65
CA LYS A 124 15.64 -9.28 11.82
C LYS A 124 15.34 -8.02 11.01
N PHE A 125 14.15 -7.91 10.42
CA PHE A 125 13.86 -6.90 9.40
C PHE A 125 12.82 -5.86 9.84
N MET A 126 11.96 -6.19 10.81
CA MET A 126 10.87 -5.35 11.31
C MET A 126 10.77 -5.44 12.84
N PRO A 127 11.84 -5.16 13.61
CA PRO A 127 11.91 -5.45 15.05
C PRO A 127 10.88 -4.72 15.91
N LYS A 128 10.20 -3.70 15.35
CA LYS A 128 9.09 -3.01 16.03
C LYS A 128 7.80 -3.85 16.09
N LEU A 129 7.73 -4.94 15.34
CA LEU A 129 6.57 -5.84 15.27
C LEU A 129 6.82 -7.18 15.99
N THR A 130 7.96 -7.32 16.66
CA THR A 130 8.29 -8.52 17.44
C THR A 130 7.19 -8.84 18.46
N GLY A 131 6.72 -10.09 18.48
CA GLY A 131 5.68 -10.53 19.40
C GLY A 131 4.26 -10.12 19.03
N THR A 132 4.00 -9.61 17.82
CA THR A 132 2.64 -9.31 17.33
C THR A 132 1.94 -10.50 16.67
N ASP A 133 2.54 -11.71 16.74
CA ASP A 133 2.07 -12.95 16.10
C ASP A 133 1.73 -12.79 14.60
N ALA A 134 2.39 -11.85 13.93
CA ALA A 134 2.13 -11.53 12.54
C ALA A 134 2.67 -12.61 11.59
N VAL A 135 1.95 -12.86 10.50
CA VAL A 135 2.44 -13.68 9.38
C VAL A 135 3.21 -12.80 8.39
N VAL A 136 4.24 -13.36 7.75
CA VAL A 136 5.07 -12.61 6.79
C VAL A 136 4.85 -13.17 5.38
N ASN A 137 4.39 -12.29 4.50
CA ASN A 137 4.18 -12.52 3.08
C ASN A 137 5.35 -11.94 2.29
N ILE A 138 6.04 -12.76 1.52
CA ILE A 138 7.11 -12.34 0.61
C ILE A 138 6.67 -12.64 -0.81
N GLY A 139 6.84 -11.68 -1.72
CA GLY A 139 6.45 -11.90 -3.11
C GLY A 139 6.70 -10.71 -4.02
N LYS A 140 6.28 -10.85 -5.26
CA LYS A 140 6.45 -9.82 -6.28
C LYS A 140 5.52 -8.66 -6.01
N MET A 141 6.08 -7.46 -6.15
CA MET A 141 5.32 -6.22 -6.10
C MET A 141 5.63 -5.35 -7.30
N ARG A 142 4.59 -4.74 -7.85
CA ARG A 142 4.68 -3.79 -8.95
C ARG A 142 3.88 -2.54 -8.62
N ILE A 143 4.54 -1.40 -8.77
CA ILE A 143 3.99 -0.06 -8.53
C ILE A 143 4.21 0.79 -9.78
N VAL A 144 3.16 1.40 -10.31
CA VAL A 144 3.18 2.28 -11.50
C VAL A 144 2.59 3.64 -11.13
N GLY A 145 3.10 4.72 -11.72
CA GLY A 145 2.59 6.07 -11.46
C GLY A 145 2.97 6.64 -10.09
N LEU A 146 3.82 5.94 -9.32
CA LEU A 146 4.37 6.47 -8.07
C LEU A 146 5.40 7.56 -8.40
N ASP A 147 4.96 8.80 -8.22
CA ASP A 147 5.83 9.95 -8.21
C ASP A 147 5.83 10.60 -6.84
N PHE A 148 7.03 10.80 -6.31
CA PHE A 148 7.24 11.51 -5.05
C PHE A 148 7.51 12.98 -5.28
N GLU A 149 7.66 13.44 -6.53
CA GLU A 149 7.67 14.87 -6.85
C GLU A 149 6.31 15.45 -6.49
N ASP A 150 6.32 16.61 -5.82
CA ASP A 150 5.09 17.35 -5.63
C ASP A 150 4.73 17.94 -6.99
N ALA A 151 3.44 18.01 -7.30
CA ALA A 151 3.01 19.04 -8.24
C ALA A 151 3.43 20.37 -7.60
N THR A 152 4.62 20.86 -7.97
CA THR A 152 4.89 22.29 -7.94
C THR A 152 3.84 22.88 -8.86
N GLY A 153 2.71 23.27 -8.27
CA GLY A 153 1.73 24.11 -8.92
C GLY A 153 2.45 25.39 -9.31
N ASP A 154 2.86 25.46 -10.56
CA ASP A 154 2.94 26.70 -11.29
C ASP A 154 1.50 27.24 -11.38
N GLU A 155 1.13 28.09 -10.42
CA GLU A 155 0.06 29.09 -10.48
C GLU A 155 0.56 30.26 -9.60
N ASP A 156 0.71 31.52 -10.01
CA ASP A 156 0.35 32.17 -11.26
C ASP A 156 1.09 33.51 -11.33
N ASN A 157 1.27 34.04 -12.54
CA ASN A 157 1.65 35.44 -12.74
C ASN A 157 0.61 36.36 -12.09
N ASN A 158 1.04 37.30 -11.24
CA ASN A 158 0.38 38.60 -11.25
C ASN A 158 1.37 39.75 -11.02
N GLN A 159 1.49 40.57 -12.06
CA GLN A 159 2.04 41.91 -12.01
C GLN A 159 1.29 42.71 -10.93
N GLN A 160 2.03 43.33 -9.99
CA GLN A 160 1.74 44.67 -9.47
C GLN A 160 2.76 45.12 -8.39
N ASN A 161 3.19 46.38 -8.54
CA ASN A 161 3.95 47.26 -7.63
C ASN A 161 5.47 46.98 -7.57
N ILE A 162 6.37 47.91 -7.92
CA ILE A 162 6.44 49.38 -7.67
C ILE A 162 7.07 50.09 -8.88
#